data_AF-A0A2V5QIH7-F1
#
_entry.id   AF-A0A2V5QIH7-F1
#
_cell.length_a   1.000
_cell.length_b   1.000
_cell.length_c   1.000
_cell.angle_alpha   90.00
_cell.angle_beta   90.00
_cell.angle_gamma   90.00
#
_symmetry.space_group_name_H-M   'P 1'
#
loop_
_entity.id
_entity.type
_entity.pdbx_description
1 polymer ?
#
loop_
_entity_poly.entity_id
_entity_poly.type
_entity_poly.pdbx_seq_one_letter_code
_entity_poly.pdbx_strand_id
1 'polypeptide(L)' 'MFRGTFTALVTPFRDGAIDTSAFEKLIEAQIAAGITGIVAVGTTGESPT' A
#
# COMPACT_ATOMS: atom_id res chain seq x y z
N MET A 1 -12.57 -4.68 -17.47
CA MET A 1 -11.12 -4.88 -17.21
C MET A 1 -10.58 -3.57 -16.68
N PHE A 2 -9.77 -3.60 -15.61
CA PHE A 2 -9.11 -2.40 -15.09
C PHE A 2 -7.87 -2.06 -15.91
N ARG A 3 -7.54 -0.79 -16.07
CA ARG A 3 -6.39 -0.32 -16.87
C ARG A 3 -5.74 0.89 -16.20
N GLY A 4 -4.42 0.89 -16.15
CA GLY A 4 -3.63 1.96 -15.54
C GLY A 4 -2.55 1.40 -14.61
N THR A 5 -2.02 2.24 -13.73
CA THR A 5 -0.96 1.86 -12.78
C THR A 5 -1.59 1.48 -11.44
N PHE A 6 -1.38 0.23 -11.02
CA PHE A 6 -1.86 -0.26 -9.74
C PHE A 6 -0.68 -0.63 -8.85
N THR A 7 -0.49 0.09 -7.75
CA THR A 7 0.65 -0.14 -6.86
C THR A 7 0.31 -1.25 -5.86
N ALA A 8 1.11 -2.33 -5.86
CA ALA A 8 1.10 -3.31 -4.78
C ALA A 8 1.83 -2.72 -3.58
N LEU A 9 1.10 -2.37 -2.52
CA LEU A 9 1.68 -1.68 -1.37
C LEU A 9 2.35 -2.64 -0.41
N VAL A 10 3.45 -2.16 0.16
CA VAL A 10 4.03 -2.72 1.38
C VAL A 10 3.08 -2.46 2.56
N THR A 11 3.08 -3.35 3.54
CA THR A 11 2.38 -3.14 4.82
C THR A 11 3.40 -2.59 5.80
N PRO A 12 3.40 -1.28 6.13
CA PRO A 12 4.40 -0.74 7.03
C PRO A 12 4.15 -1.24 8.47
N PHE A 13 5.22 -1.68 9.13
CA PHE A 13 5.21 -2.09 10.53
C PHE A 13 6.11 -1.18 11.37
N ARG A 14 5.70 -0.94 12.62
CA ARG A 14 6.51 -0.31 13.66
C ARG A 14 6.32 -1.11 14.95
N ASP A 15 7.42 -1.51 15.56
CA ASP A 15 7.43 -2.28 16.82
C ASP A 15 6.58 -3.56 16.76
N GLY A 16 6.60 -4.24 15.61
CA GLY A 16 5.86 -5.50 15.39
C GLY A 16 4.35 -5.35 15.17
N ALA A 17 3.82 -4.12 15.14
CA ALA A 17 2.43 -3.83 14.83
C ALA A 17 2.32 -3.02 13.53
N ILE A 18 1.15 -3.05 12.88
CA ILE A 18 0.90 -2.25 11.69
C ILE A 18 1.00 -0.77 12.04
N ASP A 19 1.83 -0.05 11.30
CA ASP A 19 1.98 1.38 11.41
C ASP A 19 0.95 2.10 10.53
N THR A 20 -0.23 2.32 11.10
CA THR A 20 -1.36 2.94 10.40
C THR A 20 -1.05 4.35 9.91
N SER A 21 -0.26 5.13 10.66
CA SER A 21 0.11 6.50 10.26
C SER A 21 1.05 6.51 9.05
N ALA A 22 2.03 5.62 8.99
CA ALA A 22 2.86 5.48 7.79
C ALA A 22 2.04 4.92 6.63
N PHE A 23 1.11 4.01 6.89
CA PHE A 23 0.29 3.44 5.83
C PHE A 23 -0.61 4.50 5.19
N GLU A 24 -1.26 5.34 5.99
CA GLU A 24 -2.05 6.47 5.51
C GLU A 24 -1.21 7.43 4.66
N LYS A 25 -0.02 7.83 5.15
CA LYS A 25 0.90 8.69 4.39
C LYS A 25 1.34 8.06 3.07
N LEU A 26 1.58 6.75 3.05
CA LEU A 26 1.93 6.02 1.84
C LEU A 26 0.77 6.05 0.84
N ILE A 27 -0.46 5.80 1.30
CA ILE A 27 -1.67 5.86 0.46
C ILE A 27 -1.86 7.26 -0.13
N GLU A 28 -1.75 8.31 0.69
CA GLU A 28 -1.88 9.69 0.23
C GLU A 28 -0.80 10.05 -0.81
N ALA A 29 0.43 9.59 -0.62
CA ALA A 29 1.50 9.79 -1.59
C ALA A 29 1.21 9.10 -2.93
N GLN A 30 0.61 7.90 -2.90
CA GLN A 30 0.19 7.18 -4.11
C GLN A 30 -0.92 7.94 -4.85
N ILE A 31 -1.94 8.40 -4.12
CA ILE A 31 -3.04 9.18 -4.69
C ILE A 31 -2.50 10.48 -5.31
N ALA A 32 -1.64 11.21 -4.59
CA ALA A 32 -1.01 12.43 -5.08
C ALA A 32 -0.14 12.20 -6.32
N ALA A 33 0.46 11.01 -6.47
CA ALA A 33 1.23 10.63 -7.64
C ALA A 33 0.35 10.24 -8.87
N GLY A 34 -0.98 10.21 -8.73
CA GLY A 34 -1.91 9.96 -9.83
C GLY A 34 -1.98 8.50 -10.28
N ILE A 35 -1.63 7.55 -9.41
CA ILE A 35 -1.82 6.11 -9.68
C ILE A 35 -3.31 5.78 -9.82
N THR A 36 -3.61 4.75 -10.60
CA THR A 36 -4.98 4.35 -10.93
C THR A 36 -5.65 3.57 -9.80
N GLY A 37 -4.87 2.81 -9.04
CA GLY A 37 -5.41 2.12 -7.87
C GLY A 37 -4.35 1.48 -7.00
N ILE A 38 -4.80 0.96 -5.87
CA ILE A 38 -3.97 0.35 -4.84
C ILE A 38 -4.34 -1.13 -4.73
N VAL A 39 -3.33 -1.98 -4.61
CA VAL A 39 -3.48 -3.40 -4.27
C VAL A 39 -2.80 -3.61 -2.92
N ALA A 40 -3.60 -3.72 -1.86
CA ALA A 40 -3.12 -3.96 -0.51
C ALA A 40 -3.10 -5.47 -0.18
N VAL A 41 -2.29 -5.86 0.81
CA VAL A 41 -2.24 -7.24 1.34
C VAL A 41 -1.92 -8.30 0.27
N GLY A 42 -1.10 -7.91 -0.72
CA GLY A 42 -0.49 -8.86 -1.65
C GLY A 42 0.80 -9.45 -1.08
N THR A 43 1.56 -10.17 -1.91
CA THR A 43 2.90 -10.66 -1.53
C THR A 43 3.86 -9.52 -1.18
N THR A 44 3.78 -8.39 -1.88
CA THR A 44 4.52 -7.16 -1.54
C THR A 44 4.09 -6.58 -0.19
N GLY A 45 2.83 -6.79 0.19
CA GLY A 45 2.27 -6.39 1.48
C GLY A 45 2.42 -7.45 2.57
N GLU A 46 3.28 -8.45 2.36
CA GLU A 46 3.60 -9.49 3.34
C GLU A 46 2.39 -10.32 3.79
N SER A 47 1.44 -10.61 2.89
CA SER A 47 0.23 -11.38 3.23
C SER A 47 0.39 -12.73 3.94
N PRO A 48 1.50 -13.50 3.80
CA PRO A 48 1.65 -14.78 4.49
C PRO A 48 2.02 -14.68 5.99
N THR A 49 2.34 -13.49 6.48
CA THR A 49 2.77 -13.22 7.87
C THR A 49 1.70 -12.46 8.63
#